data_AF-A0A1G6DQS5-F1
#
_entry.id   AF-A0A1G6DQS5-F1
#
_cell.length_a   1.000
_cell.length_b   1.000
_cell.length_c   1.000
_cell.angle_alpha   90.00
_cell.angle_beta   90.00
_cell.angle_gamma   90.00
#
_symmetry.space_group_name_H-M   'P 1'
#
loop_
_entity.id
_entity.type
_entity.pdbx_description
1 polymer ?
#
loop_
_entity_poly.entity_id
_entity_poly.type
_entity_poly.pdbx_seq_one_letter_code
_entity_poly.pdbx_strand_id
1 'polypeptide(L)'
;FKELIKEELHSEEGSRIYAKRKIDVEPVFGRLKSVFGVRRVHVRGNQAVQTEVGFLFMSMNLTKLAKNLGSKTSHTQKPHSDSFILIVFETEITVWFNFEASFCPASMCYYM
;
A
#
# COMPACT_ATOMS: atom_id res chain seq x y z
N PHE A 1 -18.34 8.38 -40.13
CA PHE A 1 -17.59 7.82 -38.99
C PHE A 1 -17.94 8.51 -37.67
N LYS A 2 -17.73 9.83 -37.52
CA LYS A 2 -18.08 10.55 -36.28
C LYS A 2 -19.57 10.48 -35.91
N GLU A 3 -20.45 10.56 -36.91
CA GLU A 3 -21.90 10.44 -36.71
C GLU A 3 -22.32 9.03 -36.27
N LEU A 4 -21.77 7.98 -36.91
CA LEU A 4 -22.00 6.59 -36.52
C LEU A 4 -21.60 6.31 -35.06
N ILE A 5 -20.44 6.83 -34.61
CA ILE A 5 -20.02 6.69 -33.20
C ILE A 5 -20.98 7.43 -32.27
N LYS A 6 -21.44 8.61 -32.68
CA LYS A 6 -22.38 9.40 -31.89
C LYS A 6 -23.71 8.67 -31.74
N GLU A 7 -24.24 8.11 -32.81
CA GLU A 7 -25.45 7.28 -32.80
C GLU A 7 -25.26 6.05 -31.90
N GLU A 8 -24.13 5.34 -32.02
CA GLU A 8 -23.80 4.17 -31.18
C GLU A 8 -23.74 4.53 -29.69
N LEU A 9 -23.12 5.66 -29.33
CA LEU A 9 -23.02 6.12 -27.94
C LEU A 9 -24.37 6.58 -27.36
N HIS A 10 -25.25 7.13 -28.19
CA HIS A 10 -26.59 7.57 -27.80
C HIS A 10 -27.65 6.47 -27.92
N SER A 11 -27.31 5.32 -28.50
CA SER A 11 -28.16 4.13 -28.42
C SER A 11 -28.44 3.77 -26.96
N GLU A 12 -29.54 3.06 -26.73
CA GLU A 12 -29.90 2.59 -25.38
C GLU A 12 -28.79 1.72 -24.77
N GLU A 13 -28.21 0.84 -25.58
CA GLU A 13 -27.12 -0.04 -25.15
C GLU A 13 -25.82 0.73 -24.86
N GLY A 14 -25.44 1.66 -25.74
CA GLY A 14 -24.27 2.52 -25.53
C GLY A 14 -24.39 3.38 -24.28
N SER A 15 -25.59 3.92 -24.04
CA SER A 15 -25.92 4.71 -22.84
C SER A 15 -25.83 3.85 -21.57
N ARG A 16 -26.33 2.62 -21.61
CA ARG A 16 -26.28 1.66 -20.49
C ARG A 16 -24.84 1.28 -20.14
N ILE A 17 -24.01 0.97 -21.13
CA ILE A 17 -22.59 0.65 -20.93
C ILE A 17 -21.86 1.87 -20.36
N TYR A 18 -22.13 3.06 -20.90
CA TYR A 18 -21.50 4.29 -20.40
C TYR A 18 -21.88 4.59 -18.94
N ALA A 19 -23.14 4.43 -18.57
CA ALA A 19 -23.60 4.59 -17.20
C ALA A 19 -22.87 3.62 -16.24
N LYS A 20 -22.71 2.35 -16.64
CA LYS A 20 -21.95 1.36 -15.87
C LYS A 20 -20.49 1.76 -15.65
N ARG A 21 -19.82 2.30 -16.68
CA ARG A 21 -18.42 2.76 -16.57
C ARG A 21 -18.22 3.87 -15.54
N LYS A 22 -19.18 4.79 -15.39
CA LYS A 22 -19.12 5.87 -14.40
C LYS A 22 -19.08 5.36 -12.96
N ILE A 23 -19.72 4.22 -12.71
CA ILE A 23 -19.82 3.63 -11.37
C ILE A 23 -18.64 2.69 -11.12
N ASP A 24 -18.27 1.89 -12.11
CA ASP A 24 -17.31 0.81 -11.91
C ASP A 24 -15.87 1.26 -12.20
N VAL A 25 -15.66 1.88 -13.37
CA VAL A 25 -14.33 2.07 -13.95
C VAL A 25 -13.74 3.44 -13.58
N GLU A 26 -14.51 4.50 -13.75
CA GLU A 26 -14.05 5.88 -13.49
C GLU A 26 -13.59 6.10 -12.04
N PRO A 27 -14.28 5.58 -11.00
CA PRO A 27 -13.86 5.81 -9.62
C PRO A 27 -12.53 5.14 -9.28
N VAL A 28 -12.21 4.01 -9.91
CA VAL A 28 -10.91 3.33 -9.73
C VAL A 28 -9.78 4.21 -10.22
N PHE A 29 -9.88 4.75 -11.44
CA PHE A 29 -8.88 5.66 -11.99
C PHE A 29 -8.84 7.00 -11.27
N GLY A 30 -9.98 7.51 -10.82
CA GLY A 30 -10.07 8.70 -9.96
C GLY A 30 -9.25 8.50 -8.69
N ARG A 31 -9.47 7.39 -7.99
CA ARG A 31 -8.74 7.03 -6.76
C ARG A 31 -7.24 6.85 -6.99
N LEU A 32 -6.83 6.23 -8.10
CA LEU A 32 -5.41 6.13 -8.45
C LEU A 32 -4.75 7.51 -8.56
N LYS A 33 -5.41 8.47 -9.20
CA LYS A 33 -4.88 9.82 -9.41
C LYS A 33 -4.92 10.69 -8.15
N SER A 34 -5.99 10.58 -7.35
CA SER A 34 -6.20 11.45 -6.19
C SER A 34 -5.60 10.92 -4.90
N VAL A 35 -5.68 9.61 -4.65
CA VAL A 35 -5.22 8.98 -3.41
C VAL A 35 -3.81 8.41 -3.54
N PHE A 36 -3.55 7.66 -4.62
CA PHE A 36 -2.23 7.07 -4.85
C PHE A 36 -1.27 8.00 -5.61
N GLY A 37 -1.76 9.16 -6.09
CA GLY A 37 -0.94 10.13 -6.81
C GLY A 37 -0.40 9.65 -8.15
N VAL A 38 -0.90 8.54 -8.70
CA VAL A 38 -0.39 7.94 -9.94
C VAL A 38 -0.83 8.78 -11.13
N ARG A 39 0.12 9.42 -11.80
CA ARG A 39 -0.11 10.21 -13.02
C ARG A 39 0.58 9.65 -14.25
N ARG A 40 1.65 8.89 -14.06
CA ARG A 40 2.44 8.22 -15.10
C ARG A 40 3.01 6.92 -14.55
N VAL A 41 3.29 5.97 -15.45
CA VAL A 41 4.09 4.78 -15.17
C VAL A 41 5.57 5.13 -15.26
N HIS A 42 6.40 4.48 -14.45
CA HIS A 42 7.84 4.73 -14.40
C HIS A 42 8.60 3.85 -15.38
N VAL A 43 8.08 2.66 -15.66
CA VAL A 43 8.72 1.69 -16.54
C VAL A 43 8.34 1.89 -18.01
N ARG A 44 9.16 1.34 -18.91
CA ARG A 44 8.92 1.32 -20.35
C ARG A 44 8.80 -0.12 -20.84
N GLY A 45 8.04 -0.33 -21.91
CA GLY A 45 7.74 -1.65 -22.47
C GLY A 45 6.42 -2.22 -21.96
N ASN A 46 5.66 -2.85 -22.86
CA ASN A 46 4.27 -3.26 -22.60
C ASN A 46 4.14 -4.18 -21.37
N GLN A 47 5.00 -5.20 -21.28
CA GLN A 47 4.99 -6.15 -20.17
C GLN A 47 5.24 -5.46 -18.81
N ALA A 48 6.26 -4.62 -18.72
CA ALA A 48 6.61 -3.94 -17.49
C ALA A 48 5.48 -2.97 -17.06
N VAL A 49 4.90 -2.24 -18.02
CA VAL A 49 3.78 -1.32 -17.76
C VAL A 49 2.56 -2.08 -17.22
N GLN A 50 2.23 -3.24 -17.80
CA GLN A 50 1.15 -4.09 -17.28
C GLN A 50 1.42 -4.55 -15.85
N THR A 51 2.66 -4.93 -15.52
CA THR A 51 3.04 -5.32 -14.17
C THR A 51 2.92 -4.16 -13.17
N GLU A 52 3.42 -2.96 -13.50
CA GLU A 52 3.32 -1.77 -12.64
C GLU A 52 1.84 -1.42 -12.36
N VAL A 53 1.01 -1.42 -13.40
CA VAL A 53 -0.44 -1.19 -13.26
C VAL A 53 -1.13 -2.29 -12.43
N GLY A 54 -0.71 -3.54 -12.60
CA GLY A 54 -1.20 -4.67 -11.80
C GLY A 54 -0.91 -4.49 -10.30
N PHE A 55 0.30 -4.07 -9.94
CA PHE A 55 0.65 -3.77 -8.55
C PHE A 55 -0.17 -2.62 -7.97
N LEU A 56 -0.45 -1.58 -8.77
CA LEU A 56 -1.31 -0.48 -8.35
C LEU A 56 -2.73 -0.96 -8.02
N PHE A 57 -3.33 -1.80 -8.87
CA PHE A 57 -4.66 -2.34 -8.58
C PHE A 57 -4.65 -3.30 -7.38
N MET A 58 -3.60 -4.09 -7.21
CA MET A 58 -3.46 -4.97 -6.05
C MET A 58 -3.33 -4.16 -4.75
N SER A 59 -2.53 -3.09 -4.72
CA SER A 59 -2.41 -2.22 -3.54
C SER A 59 -3.75 -1.53 -3.19
N MET A 60 -4.55 -1.17 -4.19
CA MET A 60 -5.90 -0.66 -3.98
C MET A 60 -6.82 -1.67 -3.30
N ASN A 61 -6.74 -2.94 -3.70
CA ASN A 61 -7.51 -4.04 -3.11
C ASN A 61 -7.03 -4.33 -1.68
N LEU A 62 -5.73 -4.35 -1.43
CA LEU A 62 -5.16 -4.50 -0.09
C LEU A 62 -5.60 -3.38 0.85
N THR A 63 -5.67 -2.13 0.36
CA THR A 63 -6.18 -1.01 1.17
C THR A 63 -7.66 -1.20 1.54
N LYS A 64 -8.48 -1.74 0.63
CA LYS A 64 -9.88 -2.07 0.93
C LYS A 64 -9.97 -3.19 1.96
N LEU A 65 -9.16 -4.23 1.79
CA LEU A 65 -9.09 -5.35 2.73
C LEU A 65 -8.68 -4.89 4.13
N ALA A 66 -7.62 -4.08 4.26
CA ALA A 66 -7.15 -3.55 5.52
C ALA A 66 -8.22 -2.73 6.25
N LYS A 67 -8.98 -1.88 5.53
CA LYS A 67 -10.11 -1.14 6.09
C LYS A 67 -11.20 -2.07 6.63
N ASN A 68 -11.55 -3.10 5.87
CA ASN A 68 -12.57 -4.08 6.26
C ASN A 68 -12.13 -4.96 7.44
N LEU A 69 -10.83 -5.21 7.59
CA LEU A 69 -10.28 -5.92 8.74
C LEU A 69 -10.26 -5.02 9.98
N GLY A 70 -9.80 -3.77 9.85
CA GLY A 70 -9.79 -2.81 10.96
C GLY A 70 -11.17 -2.52 11.54
N SER A 71 -12.21 -2.47 10.71
CA SER A 71 -13.60 -2.33 11.17
C SER A 71 -14.12 -3.56 11.92
N LYS A 72 -13.55 -4.75 11.70
CA LYS A 72 -13.92 -5.98 12.42
C LYS A 72 -13.18 -6.09 13.76
N THR A 73 -11.94 -5.62 13.83
CA THR A 73 -11.13 -5.64 15.05
C THR A 73 -11.64 -4.68 16.14
N SER A 74 -12.47 -3.67 15.83
CA SER A 74 -13.03 -2.78 16.87
C SER A 74 -14.08 -3.45 17.76
N HIS A 75 -14.62 -4.60 17.35
CA HIS A 75 -15.64 -5.35 18.11
C HIS A 75 -15.06 -6.45 19.02
N THR A 76 -13.74 -6.67 18.98
CA THR A 76 -13.04 -7.61 19.85
C THR A 76 -11.91 -6.83 20.52
N GLN A 77 -11.94 -6.73 21.86
CA GLN A 77 -10.94 -5.96 22.59
C GLN A 77 -9.52 -6.36 22.18
N LYS A 78 -8.68 -5.36 21.88
CA LYS A 78 -7.27 -5.56 21.57
C LYS A 78 -6.60 -6.28 22.76
N PRO A 79 -5.91 -7.41 22.56
CA PRO A 79 -4.99 -7.89 23.57
C PRO A 79 -3.83 -6.90 23.67
N HIS A 80 -3.44 -6.65 24.93
CA HIS A 80 -2.36 -5.79 25.42
C HIS A 80 -1.01 -6.16 24.77
N SER A 81 -0.81 -5.75 23.52
CA SER A 81 0.34 -6.09 22.65
C SER A 81 1.40 -4.99 22.63
N ASP A 82 1.02 -3.76 22.97
CA ASP A 82 1.93 -2.62 23.07
C ASP A 82 3.04 -2.88 24.10
N SER A 83 2.74 -3.59 25.20
CA SER A 83 3.75 -3.94 26.21
C SER A 83 4.78 -4.96 25.74
N PHE A 84 4.37 -5.93 24.91
CA PHE A 84 5.27 -6.99 24.45
C PHE A 84 6.31 -6.47 23.45
N ILE A 85 5.92 -5.56 22.55
CA ILE A 85 6.85 -4.96 21.58
C ILE A 85 7.88 -4.06 22.27
N LEU A 86 7.47 -3.26 23.26
CA LEU A 86 8.41 -2.44 24.03
C LEU A 86 9.42 -3.30 24.81
N ILE A 87 8.98 -4.39 25.44
CA ILE A 87 9.88 -5.28 26.19
C ILE A 87 10.91 -5.93 25.26
N VAL A 88 10.50 -6.40 24.08
CA VAL A 88 11.42 -7.02 23.12
C VAL A 88 12.47 -6.01 22.63
N PHE A 89 12.07 -4.76 22.34
CA PHE A 89 13.01 -3.69 21.96
C PHE A 89 14.01 -3.33 23.07
N GLU A 90 13.55 -3.18 24.30
CA GLU A 90 14.41 -2.84 25.45
C GLU A 90 15.44 -3.96 25.72
N THR A 91 15.03 -5.22 25.56
CA THR A 91 15.95 -6.36 25.73
C THR A 91 17.01 -6.43 24.63
N GLU A 92 16.65 -6.12 23.37
CA GLU A 92 17.60 -6.07 22.25
C GLU A 92 18.65 -4.98 22.44
N ILE A 93 18.24 -3.77 22.87
CA ILE A 93 19.15 -2.65 23.15
C ILE A 93 20.12 -3.03 24.29
N THR A 94 19.60 -3.62 25.37
CA THR A 94 20.42 -4.01 26.53
C THR A 94 21.44 -5.10 26.20
N VAL A 95 21.06 -6.07 25.34
CA VAL A 95 21.95 -7.14 24.87
C VAL A 95 23.05 -6.56 23.97
N TRP A 96 22.71 -5.62 23.09
CA TRP A 96 23.70 -4.96 22.24
C TRP A 96 24.72 -4.16 23.06
N PHE A 97 24.28 -3.37 24.05
CA PHE A 97 25.21 -2.66 24.95
C PHE A 97 26.10 -3.61 25.77
N ASN A 98 25.58 -4.75 26.23
CA ASN A 98 26.38 -5.75 26.93
C ASN A 98 27.42 -6.42 26.01
N PHE A 99 27.07 -6.66 24.75
CA PHE A 99 27.97 -7.22 23.77
C PHE A 99 29.11 -6.26 23.41
N GLU A 100 28.81 -4.97 23.24
CA GLU A 100 29.80 -3.92 22.97
C GLU A 100 30.75 -3.73 24.17
N ALA A 101 30.24 -3.74 25.40
CA ALA A 101 31.05 -3.65 26.61
C ALA A 101 31.99 -4.86 26.81
N SER A 102 31.60 -6.03 26.31
CA SER A 102 32.42 -7.25 26.33
C SER A 102 33.56 -7.20 25.29
N PHE A 103 33.44 -6.31 24.29
CA PHE A 103 34.43 -6.10 23.23
C PHE A 103 35.29 -4.85 23.45
N CYS A 104 35.24 -4.23 24.64
CA CYS A 104 36.24 -3.26 25.05
C CYS A 104 37.57 -3.99 25.31
N PRO A 105 38.61 -3.79 24.48
CA PRO A 105 39.91 -4.38 24.77
C PRO A 105 40.46 -3.68 26.01
N ALA A 106 40.75 -4.45 27.06
CA ALA A 106 41.42 -3.99 28.27
C ALA A 106 42.90 -3.62 28.03
N SER A 107 43.19 -2.86 26.97
CA SER A 107 44.55 -2.44 26.58
C SER A 107 44.75 -0.92 26.45
N MET A 108 43.74 -0.09 26.74
CA MET A 108 43.89 1.38 26.79
C MET A 108 44.04 1.99 28.19
N CYS A 109 44.29 1.19 29.24
CA CYS A 109 44.57 1.74 30.58
C CYS A 109 46.07 1.79 30.96
N TYR A 110 47.00 1.50 30.03
CA TYR A 110 48.45 1.56 30.27
C TYR A 110 49.14 2.76 29.58
N TYR A 111 48.51 3.92 29.56
CA TYR A 111 49.19 5.19 29.26
C TYR A 111 48.48 6.35 29.98
N MET A 112 48.81 6.54 31.27
CA MET A 112 48.90 7.83 31.96
C MET A 112 49.73 7.66 33.23
#